data_AF-P04823-F1
#
_entry.id   AF-P04823-F1
#
_cell.length_a   1.000
_cell.length_b   1.000
_cell.length_c   1.000
_cell.angle_alpha   90.00
_cell.angle_beta   90.00
_cell.angle_gamma   90.00
#
_symmetry.space_group_name_H-M   'P 1'
#
loop_
_entity.id
_entity.type
_entity.pdbx_description
1 polymer ?
#
loop_
_entity_poly.entity_id
_entity_poly.type
_entity_poly.pdbx_seq_one_letter_code
_entity_poly.pdbx_strand_id
1 'polypeptide(L)'
;MVLASSTTSILCMLLPLLMLFHQGLQISDRGSDAHHLLRTLDCRTIALEILVKLPVSGLNNSDDKANLRNSTLRRVNLDEFLKSQEEFDSQDTTDIKSKLQKLKCCIPAAASDSVLPGVYNKDLDDFKKKLRFYVIHLKDLQPVSVSRPPQPTSSSDNFRPMTVEC
;
A
#
# COMPACT_ATOMS: atom_id res chain seq x y z
N MET A 1 -66.28 52.81 -8.23
CA MET A 1 -65.34 52.52 -7.14
C MET A 1 -63.94 52.52 -7.74
N VAL A 2 -63.01 53.20 -7.06
CA VAL A 2 -61.68 53.61 -7.53
C VAL A 2 -60.71 52.42 -7.62
N LEU A 3 -59.94 52.43 -8.71
CA LEU A 3 -58.56 51.96 -8.90
C LEU A 3 -58.07 50.65 -8.24
N ALA A 4 -57.66 49.75 -9.13
CA ALA A 4 -56.34 49.12 -9.16
C ALA A 4 -55.74 48.60 -7.84
N SER A 5 -55.66 47.26 -7.74
CA SER A 5 -54.48 46.63 -7.17
C SER A 5 -54.20 45.31 -7.89
N SER A 6 -53.70 45.43 -9.12
CA SER A 6 -53.23 44.33 -9.96
C SER A 6 -51.80 43.89 -9.60
N THR A 7 -51.44 43.90 -8.32
CA THR A 7 -50.09 43.48 -7.86
C THR A 7 -50.05 42.08 -7.25
N THR A 8 -51.19 41.40 -7.12
CA THR A 8 -51.23 40.02 -6.58
C THR A 8 -50.72 38.95 -7.55
N SER A 9 -50.62 39.25 -8.86
CA SER A 9 -50.16 38.25 -9.84
C SER A 9 -48.63 38.05 -9.83
N ILE A 10 -47.86 39.11 -9.53
CA ILE A 10 -46.38 39.02 -9.54
C ILE A 10 -45.88 38.17 -8.35
N LEU A 11 -46.55 38.25 -7.19
CA LEU A 11 -46.23 37.43 -6.02
C LEU A 11 -46.55 35.95 -6.25
N CYS A 12 -47.62 35.61 -6.99
CA CYS A 12 -47.93 34.23 -7.34
C CYS A 12 -46.87 33.59 -8.26
N MET A 13 -46.18 34.37 -9.09
CA MET A 13 -45.11 33.86 -9.96
C MET A 13 -43.76 33.72 -9.26
N LEU A 14 -43.54 34.38 -8.12
CA LEU A 14 -42.30 34.25 -7.33
C LEU A 14 -42.28 32.99 -6.45
N LEU A 15 -43.44 32.51 -6.00
CA LEU A 15 -43.57 31.30 -5.19
C LEU A 15 -43.06 30.00 -5.85
N PRO A 16 -43.31 29.72 -7.16
CA PRO A 16 -42.72 28.54 -7.78
C PRO A 16 -41.20 28.64 -7.96
N LEU A 17 -40.61 29.85 -8.03
CA LEU A 17 -39.16 30.01 -8.17
C LEU A 17 -38.42 29.60 -6.89
N LEU A 18 -39.00 29.85 -5.71
CA LEU A 18 -38.40 29.50 -4.41
C LEU A 18 -38.43 27.98 -4.11
N MET A 19 -39.42 27.25 -4.60
CA MET A 19 -39.47 25.78 -4.45
C MET A 19 -38.37 25.07 -5.27
N LEU A 20 -37.93 25.65 -6.39
CA LEU A 20 -36.85 25.09 -7.20
C LEU A 20 -35.49 25.18 -6.51
N PHE A 21 -35.25 26.20 -5.67
CA PHE A 21 -34.00 26.29 -4.92
C PHE A 21 -33.91 25.32 -3.73
N HIS A 22 -35.03 24.75 -3.27
CA HIS A 22 -35.01 23.78 -2.18
C HIS A 22 -34.65 22.34 -2.62
N GLN A 23 -34.75 22.01 -3.91
CA GLN A 23 -34.28 20.71 -4.41
C GLN A 23 -32.76 20.69 -4.70
N GLY A 24 -32.10 21.85 -4.73
CA GLY A 24 -30.65 21.94 -4.92
C GLY A 24 -29.81 21.66 -3.66
N LEU A 25 -30.44 21.60 -2.48
CA LEU A 25 -29.77 21.27 -1.21
C LEU A 25 -30.07 19.86 -0.71
N GLN A 26 -30.74 19.04 -1.51
CA GLN A 26 -30.61 17.59 -1.35
C GLN A 26 -29.22 17.23 -1.87
N ILE A 27 -28.24 17.37 -0.98
CA ILE A 27 -26.98 16.63 -1.04
C ILE A 27 -27.42 15.18 -1.18
N SER A 28 -27.42 14.74 -2.43
CA SER A 28 -27.71 13.38 -2.79
C SER A 28 -26.61 12.56 -2.14
N ASP A 29 -26.91 11.93 -1.02
CA ASP A 29 -26.11 10.87 -0.39
C ASP A 29 -26.13 9.59 -1.25
N ARG A 30 -26.17 9.78 -2.57
CA ARG A 30 -26.42 8.75 -3.56
C ARG A 30 -25.29 8.77 -4.57
N GLY A 31 -24.23 8.08 -4.15
CA GLY A 31 -23.31 7.37 -5.03
C GLY A 31 -22.61 8.24 -6.07
N SER A 32 -21.51 8.88 -5.68
CA SER A 32 -20.44 9.17 -6.63
C SER A 32 -19.14 8.74 -5.98
N ASP A 33 -18.68 7.58 -6.43
CA ASP A 33 -17.27 7.24 -6.50
C ASP A 33 -16.51 7.25 -5.17
N ALA A 34 -16.96 6.39 -4.26
CA ALA A 34 -16.04 5.59 -3.44
C ALA A 34 -15.22 4.60 -4.31
N HIS A 35 -14.85 5.00 -5.53
CA HIS A 35 -13.59 4.61 -6.14
C HIS A 35 -12.49 5.18 -5.25
N HIS A 36 -12.36 4.62 -4.04
CA HIS A 36 -11.07 4.51 -3.36
C HIS A 36 -10.09 4.15 -4.46
N LEU A 37 -9.23 5.10 -4.79
CA LEU A 37 -8.34 5.04 -5.93
C LEU A 37 -7.44 3.82 -5.73
N LEU A 38 -7.88 2.64 -6.19
CA LEU A 38 -7.14 1.41 -6.09
C LEU A 38 -5.86 1.62 -6.87
N ARG A 39 -4.73 1.64 -6.17
CA ARG A 39 -3.43 1.72 -6.80
C ARG A 39 -2.93 0.29 -6.99
N THR A 40 -2.43 -0.01 -8.17
CA THR A 40 -1.72 -1.28 -8.38
C THR A 40 -0.28 -1.16 -7.89
N LEU A 41 0.11 -2.04 -6.99
CA LEU A 41 1.48 -2.24 -6.55
C LEU A 41 2.18 -3.20 -7.51
N ASP A 42 3.20 -2.71 -8.21
CA ASP A 42 4.05 -3.55 -9.05
C ASP A 42 5.14 -4.23 -8.22
N CYS A 43 4.81 -5.43 -7.76
CA CYS A 43 5.67 -6.26 -6.94
C CYS A 43 6.99 -6.67 -7.63
N ARG A 44 6.96 -6.85 -8.95
CA ARG A 44 8.16 -7.19 -9.73
C ARG A 44 9.12 -6.01 -9.79
N THR A 45 8.60 -4.81 -9.99
CA THR A 45 9.41 -3.58 -9.97
C THR A 45 10.07 -3.39 -8.61
N ILE A 46 9.35 -3.60 -7.50
CA ILE A 46 9.92 -3.52 -6.15
C ILE A 46 11.07 -4.51 -5.96
N ALA A 47 10.90 -5.76 -6.39
CA ALA A 47 11.96 -6.77 -6.34
C ALA A 47 13.20 -6.33 -7.14
N LEU A 48 13.01 -5.78 -8.36
CA LEU A 48 14.11 -5.26 -9.17
C LEU A 48 14.83 -4.09 -8.50
N GLU A 49 14.10 -3.16 -7.89
CA GLU A 49 14.68 -2.04 -7.14
C GLU A 49 15.55 -2.51 -5.97
N ILE A 50 15.17 -3.59 -5.28
CA ILE A 50 16.02 -4.21 -4.25
C ILE A 50 17.29 -4.79 -4.88
N LEU A 51 17.18 -5.51 -5.99
CA LEU A 51 18.33 -6.15 -6.65
C LEU A 51 19.39 -5.16 -7.13
N VAL A 52 18.98 -3.98 -7.58
CA VAL A 52 19.92 -2.91 -8.02
C VAL A 52 20.77 -2.39 -6.86
N LYS A 53 20.26 -2.46 -5.62
CA LYS A 53 20.94 -1.96 -4.42
C LYS A 53 21.83 -2.98 -3.73
N LEU A 54 21.81 -4.24 -4.16
CA LEU A 54 22.55 -5.34 -3.56
C LEU A 54 23.81 -5.69 -4.36
N PRO A 55 24.92 -6.08 -3.70
CA PRO A 55 26.16 -6.47 -4.37
C PRO A 55 25.94 -7.71 -5.26
N VAL A 56 26.64 -7.78 -6.39
CA VAL A 56 26.63 -8.95 -7.28
C VAL A 56 27.56 -10.00 -6.70
N SER A 57 27.11 -10.69 -5.66
CA SER A 57 27.85 -11.79 -5.04
C SER A 57 26.96 -13.02 -4.90
N GLY A 58 27.54 -14.19 -5.14
CA GLY A 58 26.83 -15.47 -5.06
C GLY A 58 26.68 -15.95 -3.62
N LEU A 59 25.57 -16.62 -3.36
CA LEU A 59 25.41 -17.47 -2.18
C LEU A 59 26.05 -18.83 -2.48
N ASN A 60 26.84 -19.39 -1.56
CA ASN A 60 27.52 -20.69 -1.77
C ASN A 60 26.90 -21.85 -0.97
N ASN A 61 26.22 -21.55 0.14
CA ASN A 61 25.59 -22.56 0.98
C ASN A 61 24.38 -23.21 0.27
N SER A 62 24.39 -24.54 0.14
CA SER A 62 23.35 -25.30 -0.55
C SER A 62 22.02 -25.33 0.21
N ASP A 63 22.07 -25.48 1.54
CA ASP A 63 20.88 -25.57 2.39
C ASP A 63 20.16 -24.22 2.42
N ASP A 64 20.92 -23.13 2.54
CA ASP A 64 20.37 -21.78 2.44
C ASP A 64 19.69 -21.56 1.08
N LYS A 65 20.32 -22.00 -0.02
CA LYS A 65 19.69 -21.90 -1.35
C LYS A 65 18.38 -22.68 -1.45
N ALA A 66 18.32 -23.88 -0.87
CA ALA A 66 17.12 -24.70 -0.87
C ALA A 66 16.00 -24.02 -0.08
N ASN A 67 16.30 -23.54 1.13
CA ASN A 67 15.33 -22.84 1.99
C ASN A 67 14.83 -21.54 1.37
N LEU A 68 15.72 -20.76 0.74
CA LEU A 68 15.36 -19.49 0.09
C LEU A 68 14.55 -19.66 -1.19
N ARG A 69 14.65 -20.81 -1.87
CA ARG A 69 13.83 -21.14 -3.05
C ARG A 69 12.47 -21.70 -2.69
N ASN A 70 12.32 -22.24 -1.49
CA ASN A 70 11.10 -22.90 -1.07
C ASN A 70 9.94 -21.88 -1.03
N SER A 71 8.91 -22.11 -1.84
CA SER A 71 7.74 -21.24 -1.93
C SER A 71 7.00 -21.13 -0.60
N THR A 72 6.95 -22.22 0.18
CA THR A 72 6.31 -22.26 1.50
C THR A 72 7.04 -21.41 2.54
N LEU A 73 8.33 -21.15 2.36
CA LEU A 73 9.13 -20.31 3.28
C LEU A 73 9.23 -18.86 2.81
N ARG A 74 8.59 -18.47 1.70
CA ARG A 74 8.77 -17.12 1.13
C ARG A 74 8.41 -16.03 2.11
N ARG A 75 7.25 -16.13 2.76
CA ARG A 75 6.80 -15.11 3.69
C ARG A 75 7.67 -15.07 4.94
N VAL A 76 7.94 -16.23 5.53
CA VAL A 76 8.79 -16.36 6.72
C VAL A 76 10.19 -15.79 6.48
N ASN A 77 10.81 -16.11 5.34
CA ASN A 77 12.10 -15.56 4.96
C ASN A 77 12.05 -14.03 4.78
N LEU A 78 10.98 -13.47 4.21
CA LEU A 78 10.80 -12.02 4.13
C LEU A 78 10.75 -11.38 5.52
N ASP A 79 10.04 -12.00 6.46
CA ASP A 79 9.97 -11.52 7.83
C ASP A 79 11.32 -11.61 8.55
N GLU A 80 12.11 -12.65 8.33
CA GLU A 80 13.51 -12.72 8.82
C GLU A 80 14.41 -11.66 8.20
N PHE A 81 14.29 -11.37 6.90
CA PHE A 81 15.04 -10.28 6.29
C PHE A 81 14.68 -8.91 6.86
N LEU A 82 13.42 -8.69 7.23
CA LEU A 82 13.02 -7.44 7.89
C LEU A 82 13.62 -7.28 9.29
N LYS A 83 13.69 -8.38 10.07
CA LYS A 83 14.37 -8.40 11.37
C LYS A 83 15.87 -8.12 11.21
N SER A 84 16.53 -8.84 10.29
CA SER A 84 17.97 -8.65 10.04
C SER A 84 18.31 -7.28 9.45
N GLN A 85 17.44 -6.69 8.62
CA GLN A 85 17.64 -5.33 8.12
C GLN A 85 17.62 -4.32 9.26
N GLU A 86 16.74 -4.50 10.25
CA GLU A 86 16.71 -3.64 11.44
C GLU A 86 17.97 -3.79 12.31
N GLU A 87 18.53 -5.00 12.39
CA GLU A 87 19.76 -5.28 13.12
C GLU A 87 21.00 -4.70 12.42
N PHE A 88 21.13 -4.91 11.10
CA PHE A 88 22.37 -4.61 10.37
C PHE A 88 22.38 -3.25 9.65
N ASP A 89 21.22 -2.64 9.35
CA ASP A 89 21.08 -1.34 8.68
C ASP A 89 19.82 -0.62 9.18
N SER A 90 19.82 -0.30 10.48
CA SER A 90 18.68 0.31 11.20
C SER A 90 18.24 1.66 10.64
N GLN A 91 19.16 2.41 10.02
CA GLN A 91 18.88 3.70 9.39
C GLN A 91 18.23 3.56 7.99
N ASP A 92 18.10 2.33 7.47
CA ASP A 92 17.60 2.05 6.13
C ASP A 92 18.28 2.91 5.05
N THR A 93 19.60 3.05 5.12
CA THR A 93 20.39 3.93 4.24
C THR A 93 20.21 3.63 2.74
N THR A 94 19.70 2.44 2.45
CA THR A 94 19.46 1.93 1.10
C THR A 94 17.97 1.82 0.76
N ASP A 95 17.04 2.31 1.57
CA ASP A 95 15.58 2.09 1.43
C ASP A 95 15.17 0.61 1.20
N ILE A 96 15.98 -0.36 1.64
CA ILE A 96 15.69 -1.78 1.49
C ILE A 96 14.55 -2.15 2.45
N LYS A 97 14.54 -1.68 3.70
CA LYS A 97 13.50 -1.93 4.70
C LYS A 97 12.14 -1.52 4.15
N SER A 98 12.01 -0.30 3.62
CA SER A 98 10.75 0.18 3.06
C SER A 98 10.26 -0.65 1.86
N LYS A 99 11.16 -1.21 1.04
CA LYS A 99 10.80 -2.09 -0.09
C LYS A 99 10.41 -3.49 0.36
N LEU A 100 11.13 -4.06 1.32
CA LEU A 100 10.76 -5.34 1.95
C LEU A 100 9.38 -5.24 2.62
N GLN A 101 9.08 -4.12 3.27
CA GLN A 101 7.75 -3.86 3.82
C GLN A 101 6.67 -3.86 2.72
N LYS A 102 6.91 -3.24 1.57
CA LYS A 102 5.98 -3.30 0.44
C LYS A 102 5.83 -4.71 -0.14
N LEU A 103 6.91 -5.50 -0.18
CA LEU A 103 6.83 -6.91 -0.59
C LEU A 103 5.92 -7.74 0.33
N LYS A 104 5.62 -7.29 1.55
CA LYS A 104 4.61 -7.95 2.39
C LYS A 104 3.22 -7.97 1.76
N CYS A 105 2.87 -6.96 0.97
CA CYS A 105 1.63 -6.96 0.22
C CYS A 105 1.64 -7.98 -0.92
N CYS A 106 2.83 -8.26 -1.47
CA CYS A 106 3.02 -9.13 -2.63
C CYS A 106 3.09 -10.62 -2.26
N ILE A 107 3.41 -10.92 -1.00
CA ILE A 107 3.61 -12.28 -0.49
C ILE A 107 2.67 -12.46 0.70
N PRO A 108 1.45 -12.99 0.48
CA PRO A 108 0.48 -13.16 1.54
C PRO A 108 0.99 -14.16 2.58
N ALA A 109 0.59 -13.94 3.83
CA ALA A 109 0.90 -14.87 4.91
C ALA A 109 0.03 -16.12 4.82
N ALA A 110 0.62 -17.28 5.09
CA ALA A 110 -0.09 -18.54 5.27
C ALA A 110 -0.29 -18.85 6.76
N ALA A 111 -1.32 -19.63 7.07
CA ALA A 111 -1.63 -20.01 8.45
C ALA A 111 -0.46 -20.75 9.15
N SER A 112 0.33 -21.50 8.38
CA SER A 112 1.49 -22.25 8.87
C SER A 112 2.77 -21.42 9.07
N ASP A 113 2.80 -20.15 8.67
CA ASP A 113 4.04 -19.36 8.69
C ASP A 113 4.62 -19.21 10.09
N SER A 114 3.76 -19.13 11.11
CA SER A 114 4.17 -18.94 12.51
C SER A 114 5.00 -20.09 13.10
N VAL A 115 4.93 -21.30 12.52
CA VAL A 115 5.65 -22.49 13.02
C VAL A 115 6.87 -22.85 12.18
N LEU A 116 7.08 -22.18 11.05
CA LEU A 116 8.18 -22.48 10.14
C LEU A 116 9.39 -21.60 10.48
N PRO A 117 10.62 -22.17 10.54
CA PRO A 117 11.82 -21.37 10.70
C PRO A 117 12.21 -20.73 9.37
N GLY A 118 12.55 -19.44 9.40
CA GLY A 118 13.17 -18.75 8.28
C GLY A 118 14.68 -18.95 8.25
N VAL A 119 15.32 -18.40 7.21
CA VAL A 119 16.79 -18.40 7.10
C VAL A 119 17.42 -17.56 8.22
N TYR A 120 18.54 -18.03 8.77
CA TYR A 120 19.38 -17.25 9.66
C TYR A 120 20.36 -16.39 8.86
N ASN A 121 20.51 -15.10 9.21
CA ASN A 121 21.50 -14.21 8.61
C ASN A 121 22.62 -13.93 9.62
N LYS A 122 23.84 -14.34 9.30
CA LYS A 122 24.98 -14.29 10.23
C LYS A 122 25.53 -12.89 10.46
N ASP A 123 25.63 -12.12 9.38
CA ASP A 123 26.20 -10.78 9.35
C ASP A 123 25.65 -10.01 8.13
N LEU A 124 26.05 -8.75 7.97
CA LEU A 124 25.58 -7.88 6.88
C LEU A 124 25.91 -8.42 5.48
N ASP A 125 27.04 -9.11 5.29
CA ASP A 125 27.43 -9.66 3.99
C ASP A 125 26.61 -10.91 3.65
N ASP A 126 26.44 -11.81 4.62
CA ASP A 126 25.56 -12.97 4.51
C ASP A 126 24.10 -12.55 4.23
N PHE A 127 23.60 -11.57 4.99
CA PHE A 127 22.29 -10.95 4.77
C PHE A 127 22.13 -10.46 3.33
N LYS A 128 23.08 -9.65 2.81
CA LYS A 128 23.00 -9.11 1.44
C LYS A 128 23.02 -10.21 0.38
N LYS A 129 23.87 -11.23 0.54
CA LYS A 129 23.95 -12.38 -0.39
C LYS A 129 22.66 -13.20 -0.39
N LYS A 130 22.14 -13.52 0.79
CA LYS A 130 20.89 -14.27 0.96
C LYS A 130 19.69 -13.50 0.45
N LEU A 131 19.59 -12.21 0.77
CA LEU A 131 18.51 -11.36 0.31
C LEU A 131 18.51 -11.25 -1.22
N ARG A 132 19.69 -11.04 -1.84
CA ARG A 132 19.79 -11.02 -3.30
C ARG A 132 19.32 -12.33 -3.91
N PHE A 133 19.81 -13.46 -3.37
CA PHE A 133 19.42 -14.78 -3.85
C PHE A 133 17.91 -15.02 -3.72
N TYR A 134 17.33 -14.67 -2.58
CA TYR A 134 15.90 -14.73 -2.33
C TYR A 134 15.09 -13.93 -3.37
N VAL A 135 15.42 -12.64 -3.56
CA VAL A 135 14.68 -11.75 -4.46
C VAL A 135 14.77 -12.20 -5.93
N ILE A 136 15.91 -12.74 -6.38
CA ILE A 136 16.05 -13.32 -7.73
C ILE A 136 15.05 -14.46 -7.98
N HIS A 137 14.67 -15.20 -6.93
CA HIS A 137 13.77 -16.35 -7.03
C HIS A 137 12.30 -16.02 -6.76
N LEU A 138 11.97 -14.75 -6.49
CA LEU A 138 10.59 -14.24 -6.46
C LEU A 138 10.08 -13.96 -7.89
N LYS A 139 10.04 -15.01 -8.73
CA LYS A 139 9.79 -14.86 -10.17
C LYS A 139 8.31 -14.67 -10.54
N ASP A 140 7.41 -15.10 -9.68
CA ASP A 140 5.96 -15.20 -9.90
C ASP A 140 5.17 -14.14 -9.11
N LEU A 141 5.82 -13.05 -8.69
CA LEU A 141 5.14 -11.95 -8.01
C LEU A 141 4.10 -11.32 -8.95
N GLN A 142 2.83 -11.42 -8.57
CA GLN A 142 1.73 -10.75 -9.25
C GLN A 142 1.59 -9.31 -8.75
N PRO A 143 1.12 -8.38 -9.59
CA PRO A 143 0.68 -7.07 -9.11
C PRO A 143 -0.45 -7.20 -8.10
N VAL A 144 -0.48 -6.34 -7.08
CA VAL A 144 -1.49 -6.36 -6.01
C VAL A 144 -2.22 -5.03 -5.97
N SER A 145 -3.55 -5.03 -5.92
CA SER A 145 -4.33 -3.82 -5.68
C SER A 145 -4.22 -3.43 -4.21
N VAL A 146 -3.79 -2.19 -3.95
CA VAL A 146 -3.73 -1.62 -2.60
C VAL A 146 -4.66 -0.42 -2.50
N SER A 147 -5.30 -0.27 -1.35
CA SER A 147 -6.11 0.90 -1.03
C SER A 147 -5.23 2.13 -0.90
N ARG A 148 -5.57 3.22 -1.60
CA ARG A 148 -4.92 4.50 -1.35
C ARG A 148 -5.40 5.03 0.00
N PRO A 149 -4.50 5.49 0.89
CA PRO A 149 -4.92 6.23 2.08
C PRO A 149 -5.79 7.43 1.67
N PRO A 150 -6.85 7.76 2.42
CA PRO A 150 -7.64 8.95 2.13
C PRO A 150 -6.71 10.16 2.02
N GLN A 151 -6.91 10.95 0.94
CA GLN A 151 -6.14 12.17 0.74
C GLN A 151 -6.42 13.09 1.94
N PRO A 152 -5.40 13.64 2.62
CA PRO A 152 -5.63 14.45 3.79
C PRO A 152 -6.53 15.64 3.41
N THR A 153 -7.71 15.70 4.01
CA THR A 153 -8.42 16.97 4.15
C THR A 153 -7.51 17.90 4.93
N SER A 154 -7.52 19.19 4.57
CA SER A 154 -6.60 20.26 4.96
C SER A 154 -6.56 20.60 6.47
N SER A 155 -6.64 19.62 7.35
CA SER A 155 -6.60 19.76 8.80
C SER A 155 -5.31 19.13 9.35
N SER A 156 -4.54 20.04 9.94
CA SER A 156 -3.36 19.92 10.79
C SER A 156 -3.22 18.63 11.63
N ASP A 157 -1.94 18.24 11.76
CA ASP A 157 -1.31 17.51 12.87
C ASP A 157 -1.31 15.97 12.90
N ASN A 158 -0.06 15.45 12.99
CA ASN A 158 0.39 14.07 13.25
C ASN A 158 0.47 13.11 12.06
N PHE A 159 1.48 13.33 11.21
CA PHE A 159 2.03 12.30 10.32
C PHE A 159 2.71 11.20 11.15
N ARG A 160 1.96 10.17 11.55
CA ARG A 160 2.56 8.90 11.97
C ARG A 160 2.92 8.13 10.69
N PRO A 161 4.10 7.50 10.58
CA PRO A 161 4.43 6.70 9.41
C PRO A 161 3.33 5.66 9.22
N MET A 162 2.59 5.80 8.11
CA MET A 162 1.51 4.89 7.74
C MET A 162 2.11 3.49 7.66
N THR A 163 1.59 2.59 8.50
CA THR A 163 1.61 1.16 8.18
C THR A 163 1.07 1.03 6.76
N VAL A 164 1.83 0.39 5.88
CA VAL A 164 1.30 0.05 4.55
C VAL A 164 0.17 -0.94 4.78
N GLU A 165 -1.06 -0.45 4.86
CA GLU A 165 -2.26 -1.27 4.74
C GLU A 165 -2.33 -1.72 3.29
N CYS A 166 -1.98 -2.99 3.08
CA CYS A 166 -2.57 -3.79 2.03
C CYS A 166 -3.93 -4.27 2.61
#